data_AF-A0A935TQE6-F1
#
_entry.id   AF-A0A935TQE6-F1
#
_cell.length_a   1.000
_cell.length_b   1.000
_cell.length_c   1.000
_cell.angle_alpha   90.00
_cell.angle_beta   90.00
_cell.angle_gamma   90.00
#
_symmetry.space_group_name_H-M   'P 1'
#
loop_
_entity.id
_entity.type
_entity.pdbx_description
1 polymer ?
#
loop_
_entity_poly.entity_id
_entity_poly.type
_entity_poly.pdbx_seq_one_letter_code
_entity_poly.pdbx_strand_id
1 'polypeptide(L)'
;MYKLRQQIVEHPYGTIKRQWGYSYIITKRGIERAAADVGLIMTAYNLRRLFNILPRELFKTWLKTLFFVFRLFIARFKEICAPLSSKYISSKIY
;
A
#
# COMPACT_ATOMS: atom_id res chain seq x y z
N MET A 1 -29.39 -11.34 5.43
CA MET A 1 -28.25 -10.72 4.72
C MET A 1 -27.63 -9.53 5.45
N TYR A 2 -28.41 -8.54 5.93
CA TYR A 2 -27.86 -7.37 6.63
C TYR A 2 -27.04 -7.71 7.89
N LYS A 3 -27.51 -8.64 8.73
CA LYS A 3 -26.80 -9.05 9.96
C LYS A 3 -25.39 -9.63 9.71
N LEU A 4 -25.21 -10.39 8.63
CA LEU A 4 -23.90 -10.96 8.28
C LEU A 4 -22.92 -9.88 7.82
N ARG A 5 -23.39 -8.94 6.99
CA ARG A 5 -22.57 -7.80 6.55
C ARG A 5 -22.14 -6.94 7.73
N GLN A 6 -23.05 -6.72 8.67
CA GLN A 6 -22.76 -6.01 9.91
C GLN A 6 -21.65 -6.71 10.70
N GLN A 7 -21.76 -8.02 10.94
CA GLN A 7 -20.72 -8.78 11.67
C GLN A 7 -19.35 -8.75 10.97
N ILE A 8 -19.33 -8.90 9.64
CA ILE A 8 -18.09 -8.88 8.85
C ILE A 8 -17.38 -7.53 8.97
N VAL A 9 -18.13 -6.44 9.07
CA VAL A 9 -17.61 -5.08 9.11
C VAL A 9 -17.32 -4.62 10.55
N GLU A 10 -18.14 -4.96 11.52
CA GLU A 10 -17.96 -4.56 12.91
C GLU A 10 -16.74 -5.18 13.56
N HIS A 11 -16.44 -6.45 13.26
CA HIS A 11 -15.25 -7.12 13.78
C HIS A 11 -13.93 -6.36 13.45
N PRO A 12 -13.60 -6.07 12.17
CA PRO A 12 -12.37 -5.36 11.83
C PRO A 12 -12.35 -3.93 12.40
N TYR A 13 -13.48 -3.22 12.38
CA TYR A 13 -13.56 -1.91 13.04
C TYR A 13 -13.30 -1.98 14.54
N GLY A 14 -13.85 -2.98 15.22
CA GLY A 14 -13.62 -3.24 16.64
C GLY A 14 -12.16 -3.54 16.94
N THR A 15 -11.51 -4.38 16.13
CA THR A 15 -10.08 -4.68 16.26
C THR A 15 -9.22 -3.43 16.12
N ILE A 16 -9.44 -2.64 15.06
CA ILE A 16 -8.64 -1.43 14.78
C ILE A 16 -8.82 -0.39 15.90
N LYS A 17 -10.04 -0.17 16.37
CA LYS A 17 -10.31 0.85 17.40
C LYS A 17 -9.85 0.41 18.79
N ARG A 18 -10.12 -0.83 19.20
CA ARG A 18 -9.86 -1.33 20.56
C ARG A 18 -8.48 -1.94 20.72
N GLN A 19 -8.07 -2.85 19.83
CA GLN A 19 -6.78 -3.54 19.96
C GLN A 19 -5.62 -2.71 19.44
N TRP A 20 -5.82 -1.93 18.36
CA TRP A 20 -4.75 -1.11 17.78
C TRP A 20 -4.76 0.34 18.29
N GLY A 21 -5.71 0.69 19.17
CA GLY A 21 -5.79 2.03 19.76
C GLY A 21 -6.16 3.15 18.78
N TYR A 22 -6.60 2.85 17.56
CA TYR A 22 -6.98 3.84 16.56
C TYR A 22 -8.41 4.36 16.81
N SER A 23 -8.61 5.02 17.95
CA SER A 23 -9.92 5.53 18.37
C SER A 23 -10.26 6.89 17.76
N TYR A 24 -9.26 7.68 17.38
CA TYR A 24 -9.42 9.00 16.77
C TYR A 24 -8.39 9.22 15.67
N ILE A 25 -8.77 10.03 14.68
CA ILE A 25 -7.86 10.46 13.62
C ILE A 25 -6.99 11.58 14.20
N ILE A 26 -5.68 11.39 14.15
CA ILE A 26 -4.71 12.34 14.70
C ILE A 26 -4.65 13.59 13.83
N THR A 27 -4.74 13.42 12.50
CA THR A 27 -4.64 14.52 11.55
C THR A 27 -5.93 15.33 11.48
N LYS A 28 -5.94 16.51 12.11
CA LYS A 28 -7.06 17.47 12.06
C LYS A 28 -6.96 18.49 10.92
N ARG A 29 -6.10 18.25 9.92
CA ARG A 29 -5.76 19.19 8.83
C ARG A 29 -6.64 19.06 7.58
N GLY A 30 -7.82 18.47 7.69
CA GLY A 30 -8.80 18.32 6.60
C GLY A 30 -9.17 16.87 6.27
N ILE A 31 -10.26 16.71 5.51
CA ILE A 31 -10.88 15.41 5.19
C ILE A 31 -9.94 14.53 4.37
N GLU A 32 -9.22 15.08 3.39
CA GLU A 32 -8.31 14.29 2.53
C GLU A 32 -7.21 13.59 3.34
N ARG A 33 -6.60 14.31 4.29
CA ARG A 33 -5.57 13.74 5.15
C ARG A 33 -6.13 12.73 6.13
N ALA A 34 -7.30 13.01 6.69
CA ALA A 34 -8.02 12.06 7.55
C ALA A 34 -8.39 10.78 6.78
N ALA A 35 -8.79 10.90 5.51
CA ALA A 35 -9.09 9.77 4.65
C ALA A 35 -7.84 8.95 4.33
N ALA A 36 -6.68 9.59 4.10
CA ALA A 36 -5.41 8.90 3.91
C ALA A 36 -5.01 8.10 5.16
N ASP A 37 -5.15 8.66 6.36
CA ASP A 37 -4.84 7.98 7.64
C ASP A 37 -5.73 6.74 7.83
N VAL A 38 -7.04 6.87 7.58
CA VAL A 38 -7.99 5.74 7.66
C VAL A 38 -7.71 4.71 6.56
N GLY A 39 -7.38 5.15 5.35
CA GLY A 39 -7.00 4.25 4.26
C GLY A 39 -5.77 3.41 4.61
N LEU A 40 -4.77 4.03 5.22
CA LEU A 40 -3.54 3.36 5.64
C LEU A 40 -3.81 2.31 6.72
N ILE A 41 -4.58 2.64 7.77
CA ILE A 41 -4.86 1.68 8.87
C ILE A 41 -5.67 0.47 8.37
N MET A 42 -6.63 0.70 7.47
CA MET A 42 -7.44 -0.36 6.86
C MET A 42 -6.57 -1.27 5.96
N THR A 43 -5.65 -0.67 5.21
CA THR A 43 -4.71 -1.42 4.38
C THR A 43 -3.78 -2.28 5.23
N ALA A 44 -3.23 -1.72 6.31
CA ALA A 44 -2.39 -2.47 7.25
C ALA A 44 -3.13 -3.64 7.91
N TYR A 45 -4.40 -3.44 8.29
CA TYR A 45 -5.24 -4.52 8.84
C TYR A 45 -5.45 -5.65 7.83
N ASN A 46 -5.78 -5.31 6.59
CA ASN A 46 -5.98 -6.28 5.52
C ASN A 46 -4.70 -7.05 5.20
N LEU A 47 -3.53 -6.38 5.18
CA LEU A 47 -2.24 -7.03 4.98
C LEU A 47 -1.91 -8.01 6.12
N ARG A 48 -2.13 -7.63 7.38
CA ARG A 48 -1.92 -8.53 8.52
C ARG A 48 -2.82 -9.77 8.40
N ARG A 49 -4.08 -9.59 8.03
CA ARG A 49 -5.01 -10.71 7.81
C ARG A 49 -4.58 -11.59 6.65
N LEU A 50 -4.12 -10.98 5.55
CA LEU A 50 -3.59 -11.69 4.39
C LEU A 50 -2.42 -12.59 4.79
N PHE A 51 -1.45 -12.09 5.55
CA PHE A 51 -0.31 -12.89 6.00
C PHE A 51 -0.69 -14.04 6.93
N ASN A 52 -1.77 -13.89 7.69
CA ASN A 52 -2.28 -14.98 8.53
C ASN A 52 -3.01 -16.07 7.73
N ILE A 53 -3.64 -15.72 6.61
CA ILE A 53 -4.36 -16.67 5.74
C ILE A 53 -3.39 -17.36 4.77
N LEU A 54 -2.39 -16.64 4.27
CA LEU A 54 -1.53 -17.13 3.19
C LEU A 54 -0.43 -18.07 3.73
N PRO A 55 -0.21 -19.25 3.12
CA PRO A 55 0.90 -20.11 3.48
C PRO A 55 2.25 -19.47 3.12
N ARG A 56 3.23 -19.61 4.02
CA ARG A 56 4.55 -18.95 3.91
C ARG A 56 5.27 -19.22 2.59
N GLU A 57 5.20 -20.44 2.07
CA GLU A 57 5.91 -20.82 0.84
C GLU A 57 5.28 -20.20 -0.42
N LEU A 58 3.96 -20.08 -0.46
CA LEU A 58 3.26 -19.36 -1.53
C LEU A 58 3.60 -17.88 -1.50
N PHE A 59 3.60 -17.29 -0.29
CA PHE A 59 3.93 -15.89 -0.09
C PHE A 59 5.36 -15.55 -0.58
N LYS A 60 6.35 -16.38 -0.25
CA LYS A 60 7.72 -16.22 -0.76
C LYS A 60 7.79 -16.25 -2.29
N THR A 61 7.06 -17.16 -2.92
CA THR A 61 7.01 -17.28 -4.38
C THR A 61 6.43 -16.01 -5.00
N TRP A 62 5.33 -15.51 -4.45
CA TRP A 62 4.70 -14.28 -4.93
C TRP A 62 5.59 -13.05 -4.75
N LEU A 63 6.29 -12.95 -3.61
CA LEU A 63 7.25 -11.87 -3.38
C LEU A 63 8.41 -11.90 -4.39
N LYS A 64 8.92 -13.09 -4.74
CA LYS A 64 9.95 -13.22 -5.78
C LYS A 64 9.43 -12.73 -7.12
N THR A 65 8.25 -13.20 -7.54
CA THR A 65 7.63 -12.75 -8.80
C THR A 65 7.42 -11.25 -8.82
N LEU A 66 6.89 -10.68 -7.73
CA LEU A 66 6.69 -9.24 -7.58
C LEU A 66 8.02 -8.48 -7.69
N PHE A 67 9.08 -8.96 -7.05
CA PHE A 67 10.41 -8.36 -7.14
C PHE A 67 10.94 -8.36 -8.58
N PHE A 68 10.79 -9.47 -9.31
CA PHE A 68 11.19 -9.53 -10.72
C PHE A 68 10.40 -8.55 -11.60
N VAL A 69 9.08 -8.49 -11.45
CA VAL A 69 8.22 -7.53 -12.17
C VAL A 69 8.63 -6.09 -11.84
N PHE A 70 8.88 -5.79 -10.57
CA PHE A 70 9.29 -4.46 -10.14
C PHE A 70 10.67 -4.08 -10.68
N ARG A 71 11.61 -5.02 -10.74
CA ARG A 71 12.92 -4.83 -11.37
C ARG A 71 12.79 -4.52 -12.85
N LEU A 72 11.93 -5.24 -13.58
CA LEU A 72 11.63 -4.98 -14.99
C LEU A 72 11.00 -3.60 -15.17
N PHE A 73 10.05 -3.24 -14.31
CA PHE A 73 9.41 -1.93 -14.32
C PHE A 73 10.44 -0.80 -14.14
N ILE A 74 11.34 -0.92 -13.16
CA ILE A 74 12.41 0.07 -12.94
C ILE A 74 13.34 0.14 -14.16
N ALA A 75 13.73 -0.99 -14.75
CA ALA A 75 14.60 -1.00 -15.92
C ALA A 75 13.95 -0.26 -17.10
N ARG A 76 12.68 -0.53 -17.38
CA ARG A 76 11.89 0.18 -18.40
C ARG A 76 11.75 1.67 -18.10
N PHE A 77 11.48 2.02 -16.83
CA PHE A 77 11.39 3.42 -16.43
C PHE A 77 12.71 4.16 -16.64
N LYS A 78 13.84 3.53 -16.31
CA LYS A 78 15.18 4.08 -16.57
C LYS A 78 15.44 4.32 -18.06
N GLU A 79 15.05 3.39 -18.92
CA GLU A 79 15.20 3.55 -20.37
C GLU A 79 14.38 4.72 -20.92
N ILE A 80 13.15 4.90 -20.43
CA ILE A 80 12.29 6.03 -20.81
C ILE A 80 12.91 7.37 -20.35
N CYS A 81 13.53 7.41 -19.16
CA CYS A 81 14.15 8.61 -18.62
C CYS A 81 15.56 8.90 -19.15
N ALA A 82 16.29 7.90 -19.66
CA ALA A 82 17.64 8.04 -20.22
C ALA A 82 17.76 9.17 -21.29
N PRO A 83 16.86 9.29 -22.29
CA PRO A 83 16.94 10.36 -23.29
C PRO A 83 16.71 11.76 -22.71
N LEU A 84 15.95 11.89 -21.62
CA LEU A 84 15.72 13.18 -20.95
C LEU A 84 16.98 13.67 -20.24
N SER A 85 17.71 12.75 -19.59
CA SER A 85 19.00 13.06 -18.95
C SER A 85 20.06 13.49 -19.97
N SER A 86 20.16 12.78 -21.10
CA SER A 86 21.10 13.11 -22.18
C SER A 86 20.83 14.48 -22.81
N LYS A 87 19.56 14.81 -23.07
CA LYS A 87 19.16 16.13 -23.60
C LYS A 87 19.48 17.27 -22.63
N TYR A 88 19.26 17.09 -21.33
CA TYR A 88 19.58 18.08 -20.30
C TYR A 88 21.08 18.38 -20.21
N ILE A 89 21.92 17.34 -20.31
CA ILE A 89 23.38 17.48 -20.28
C ILE A 89 23.86 18.23 -21.52
N SER A 90 23.32 17.89 -22.71
CA SER A 90 23.66 18.60 -23.95
C SER A 90 23.27 20.09 -23.89
N SER A 91 22.09 20.44 -23.35
CA SER A 91 21.66 21.84 -23.23
C SER A 91 22.43 22.67 -22.21
N LYS A 92 23.27 22.05 -21.37
CA LYS A 92 24.07 22.72 -20.34
C LYS A 92 25.54 22.91 -20.75
N ILE A 93 25.98 22.17 -21.78
CA ILE A 93 27.35 22.22 -22.31
C ILE A 93 27.48 23.26 -23.45
N TYR A 94 26.36 23.62 -24.10
CA TYR A 94 26.25 24.76 -25.00
C TYR A 94 25.64 25.96 -24.28
#